data_AF-A0A8J6UT40-F1
#
_entry.id   AF-A0A8J6UT40-F1
#
_cell.length_a   1.000
_cell.length_b   1.000
_cell.length_c   1.000
_cell.angle_alpha   90.00
_cell.angle_beta   90.00
_cell.angle_gamma   90.00
#
_symmetry.space_group_name_H-M   'P 1'
#
loop_
_entity.id
_entity.type
_entity.pdbx_description
1 polymer ?
#
loop_
_entity_poly.entity_id
_entity_poly.type
_entity_poly.pdbx_seq_one_letter_code
_entity_poly.pdbx_strand_id
1 'polypeptide(L)'
;MQDMGPQVHSPGWLIQSWASFALAISATAIGIAYLPVDNWTKGFMGMGLTFSVGSTFSVAKTTRDSHEARKLAYKLDEARAEKLLKEHHPLV
;
A
#
# COMPACT_ATOMS: atom_id res chain seq x y z
N MET A 1 23.68 12.60 -0.80
CA MET A 1 22.44 12.50 -1.58
C MET A 1 22.13 11.01 -1.73
N GLN A 2 21.15 10.50 -0.99
CA GLN A 2 20.80 9.08 -1.04
C GLN A 2 19.91 8.88 -2.27
N ASP A 3 20.43 8.24 -3.31
CA ASP A 3 19.69 7.95 -4.54
C ASP A 3 18.53 7.00 -4.26
N MET A 4 17.36 7.55 -3.95
CA MET A 4 16.12 6.79 -3.78
C MET A 4 15.50 6.49 -5.15
N GLY A 5 16.21 5.70 -5.96
CA GLY A 5 15.68 5.10 -7.18
C GLY A 5 14.40 4.31 -6.90
N PRO A 6 13.59 4.02 -7.93
CA PRO A 6 12.36 3.25 -7.80
C PRO A 6 12.62 1.96 -7.02
N GLN A 7 11.96 1.77 -5.88
CA GLN A 7 12.05 0.54 -5.11
C GLN A 7 11.14 -0.50 -5.78
N VAL A 8 11.67 -1.15 -6.82
CA VAL A 8 10.96 -2.21 -7.55
C VAL A 8 11.28 -3.56 -6.93
N HIS A 9 10.23 -4.29 -6.55
CA HIS A 9 10.37 -5.67 -6.08
C HIS A 9 10.65 -6.61 -7.25
N SER A 10 11.27 -7.76 -6.95
CA SER A 10 11.50 -8.79 -7.96
C SER A 10 10.15 -9.35 -8.49
N PRO A 11 10.10 -9.79 -9.76
CA PRO A 11 8.89 -10.42 -10.31
C PRO A 11 8.39 -11.61 -9.49
N GLY A 12 9.30 -12.41 -8.92
CA GLY A 12 8.94 -13.54 -8.04
C GLY A 12 8.22 -13.09 -6.77
N TRP A 13 8.65 -11.99 -6.14
CA TRP A 13 7.99 -11.45 -4.95
C TRP A 13 6.58 -10.92 -5.27
N LEU A 14 6.41 -10.28 -6.44
CA LEU A 14 5.10 -9.82 -6.91
C LEU A 14 4.14 -11.01 -7.08
N ILE A 15 4.58 -12.08 -7.76
CA ILE A 15 3.77 -13.28 -7.96
C ILE A 15 3.41 -13.94 -6.62
N GLN A 16 4.40 -14.13 -5.74
CA GLN A 16 4.18 -14.75 -4.42
C GLN A 16 3.17 -13.97 -3.57
N SER A 17 3.26 -12.64 -3.58
CA SER A 17 2.36 -11.76 -2.81
C SER A 17 0.92 -11.89 -3.32
N TRP A 18 0.72 -11.84 -4.64
CA TRP A 18 -0.60 -12.01 -5.24
C TRP A 18 -1.16 -13.42 -5.04
N ALA A 19 -0.33 -14.45 -5.18
CA ALA A 19 -0.73 -15.83 -4.95
C ALA A 19 -1.16 -16.06 -3.49
N SER A 20 -0.38 -15.56 -2.52
CA SER A 20 -0.70 -15.67 -1.09
C SER A 20 -2.02 -14.97 -0.74
N PHE A 21 -2.22 -13.78 -1.30
CA PHE A 21 -3.46 -13.01 -1.11
C PHE A 21 -4.69 -13.75 -1.68
N ALA A 22 -4.58 -14.26 -2.91
CA ALA A 22 -5.65 -15.01 -3.55
C ALA A 22 -5.96 -16.33 -2.82
N LEU A 23 -4.92 -17.04 -2.35
CA LEU A 23 -5.08 -18.25 -1.55
C LEU A 23 -5.75 -17.99 -0.22
N ALA A 24 -5.38 -16.91 0.48
CA ALA A 24 -5.99 -16.55 1.76
C ALA A 24 -7.49 -16.27 1.61
N ILE A 25 -7.88 -15.41 0.66
CA ILE A 25 -9.29 -15.07 0.43
C ILE A 25 -10.09 -16.29 -0.02
N SER A 26 -9.56 -17.07 -0.96
CA SER A 26 -10.26 -18.25 -1.48
C SER A 26 -10.43 -19.32 -0.41
N ALA A 27 -9.39 -19.62 0.38
CA ALA A 27 -9.48 -20.56 1.49
C ALA A 27 -10.52 -20.13 2.54
N THR A 28 -10.55 -18.85 2.93
CA THR A 28 -11.56 -18.35 3.87
C THR A 28 -12.96 -18.39 3.27
N ALA A 29 -13.14 -17.98 2.01
CA ALA A 29 -14.44 -18.03 1.34
C ALA A 29 -14.99 -19.46 1.21
N ILE A 30 -14.12 -20.42 0.86
CA ILE A 30 -14.45 -21.85 0.85
C ILE A 30 -14.84 -22.32 2.25
N GLY A 31 -14.08 -21.95 3.28
CA GLY A 31 -14.41 -22.26 4.68
C GLY A 31 -15.79 -21.76 5.10
N ILE A 32 -16.15 -20.52 4.70
CA ILE A 32 -17.49 -19.97 4.96
C ILE A 32 -18.57 -20.75 4.20
N ALA A 33 -18.32 -21.14 2.94
CA ALA A 33 -19.28 -21.89 2.13
C ALA A 33 -19.62 -23.25 2.75
N TYR A 34 -18.60 -23.99 3.22
CA TYR A 34 -18.75 -25.33 3.81
C TYR A 34 -19.11 -25.34 5.30
N LEU A 35 -19.23 -24.17 5.94
CA LEU A 35 -19.60 -24.08 7.35
C LEU A 35 -21.02 -24.66 7.58
N PRO A 36 -21.25 -25.55 8.57
CA PRO A 36 -22.56 -26.14 8.84
C PRO A 36 -23.42 -25.19 9.69
N VAL A 37 -23.69 -23.99 9.18
CA VAL A 37 -24.52 -22.96 9.82
C VAL A 37 -25.56 -22.42 8.86
N ASP A 38 -26.50 -21.61 9.36
CA ASP A 38 -27.52 -20.96 8.56
C ASP A 38 -26.93 -19.91 7.59
N ASN A 39 -27.67 -19.61 6.52
CA ASN A 39 -27.21 -18.69 5.48
C ASN A 39 -27.02 -17.25 5.96
N TRP A 40 -27.73 -16.82 7.03
CA TRP A 40 -27.59 -15.47 7.56
C TRP A 40 -26.23 -15.30 8.24
N THR A 41 -25.83 -16.28 9.05
CA THR A 41 -24.49 -16.33 9.66
C THR A 41 -23.39 -16.35 8.61
N LYS A 42 -23.54 -17.15 7.54
CA LYS A 42 -22.59 -17.13 6.39
C LYS A 42 -22.52 -15.76 5.73
N GLY A 43 -23.68 -15.11 5.55
CA GLY A 43 -23.77 -13.75 5.00
C GLY A 43 -23.02 -12.73 5.87
N PHE A 44 -23.19 -12.78 7.19
CA PHE A 44 -22.46 -11.93 8.13
C PHE A 44 -20.94 -12.12 8.02
N MET A 45 -20.47 -13.37 7.97
CA MET A 45 -19.05 -13.67 7.80
C MET A 45 -18.52 -13.19 6.43
N GLY A 46 -19.29 -13.37 5.36
CA GLY A 46 -18.94 -12.90 4.02
C GLY A 46 -18.85 -11.38 3.92
N MET A 47 -19.78 -10.66 4.57
CA MET A 47 -19.70 -9.19 4.70
C MET A 47 -18.43 -8.77 5.44
N GLY A 48 -18.13 -9.42 6.57
CA GLY A 48 -16.91 -9.16 7.34
C GLY A 48 -15.64 -9.37 6.50
N LEU A 49 -15.53 -10.52 5.82
CA LEU A 49 -14.40 -10.82 4.93
C LEU A 49 -14.24 -9.74 3.85
N THR A 50 -15.32 -9.40 3.15
CA THR A 50 -15.30 -8.41 2.06
C THR A 50 -14.89 -7.03 2.56
N PHE A 51 -15.46 -6.59 3.68
CA PHE A 51 -15.17 -5.29 4.27
C PHE A 51 -13.74 -5.19 4.79
N SER A 52 -13.23 -6.25 5.44
CA SER A 52 -11.84 -6.32 5.91
C SER A 52 -10.84 -6.26 4.74
N VAL A 53 -11.10 -6.99 3.64
CA VAL A 53 -10.27 -6.95 2.44
C VAL A 53 -10.29 -5.54 1.82
N GLY A 54 -11.47 -4.96 1.62
CA GLY A 54 -11.61 -3.60 1.09
C GLY A 54 -10.89 -2.54 1.93
N SER A 55 -11.07 -2.60 3.26
CA SER A 55 -10.43 -1.67 4.20
C SER A 55 -8.91 -1.80 4.20
N THR A 56 -8.38 -3.02 4.07
CA THR A 56 -6.93 -3.26 3.97
C THR A 56 -6.34 -2.57 2.75
N PHE A 57 -7.01 -2.66 1.59
CA PHE A 57 -6.58 -1.95 0.39
C PHE A 57 -6.65 -0.43 0.52
N SER A 58 -7.68 0.10 1.20
CA SER A 58 -7.79 1.53 1.47
C SER A 58 -6.65 2.02 2.35
N VAL A 59 -6.37 1.33 3.46
CA VAL A 59 -5.24 1.65 4.35
C VAL A 59 -3.91 1.56 3.61
N ALA A 60 -3.70 0.52 2.79
CA ALA A 60 -2.48 0.36 2.01
C ALA A 60 -2.26 1.52 1.04
N LYS A 61 -3.30 1.94 0.32
CA LYS A 61 -3.24 3.11 -0.57
C LYS A 61 -2.92 4.37 0.21
N THR A 62 -3.70 4.68 1.25
CA THR A 62 -3.49 5.89 2.06
C THR A 62 -2.08 5.95 2.65
N THR A 63 -1.54 4.81 3.10
CA THR A 63 -0.18 4.72 3.65
C THR A 63 0.87 5.00 2.57
N ARG A 64 0.71 4.40 1.38
CA ARG A 64 1.62 4.63 0.25
C ARG A 64 1.57 6.09 -0.22
N ASP A 65 0.36 6.62 -0.38
CA ASP A 65 0.15 7.99 -0.85
C ASP A 65 0.73 9.01 0.17
N SER A 66 0.61 8.73 1.48
CA SER A 66 1.24 9.54 2.53
C SER A 66 2.77 9.48 2.48
N HIS A 67 3.34 8.30 2.20
CA HIS A 67 4.78 8.13 2.06
C HIS A 67 5.34 8.89 0.84
N GLU A 68 4.65 8.78 -0.31
CA GLU A 68 5.01 9.50 -1.54
C GLU A 68 4.90 11.03 -1.37
N ALA A 69 3.82 11.52 -0.74
CA ALA A 69 3.63 12.94 -0.47
C ALA A 69 4.76 13.53 0.40
N ARG A 70 5.16 12.82 1.45
CA ARG A 70 6.28 13.22 2.32
C ARG A 70 7.60 13.25 1.56
N LYS A 71 7.87 12.26 0.70
CA LYS A 71 9.07 12.21 -0.13
C LYS A 71 9.14 13.40 -1.09
N LEU A 72 8.01 13.79 -1.69
CA LEU A 72 7.93 14.96 -2.57
C LEU A 72 8.16 16.27 -1.82
N ALA A 73 7.57 16.43 -0.63
CA ALA A 73 7.78 17.62 0.20
C ALA A 73 9.26 17.85 0.52
N TYR A 74 9.99 16.80 0.93
CA TYR A 74 11.42 16.91 1.21
C TYR A 74 12.26 17.35 -0.01
N LYS A 75 11.95 16.82 -1.20
CA LYS A 75 12.64 17.24 -2.43
C LYS A 75 12.38 18.70 -2.79
N LEU A 76 11.16 19.19 -2.53
CA LEU A 76 10.82 20.59 -2.75
C LEU A 76 11.54 21.51 -1.78
N ASP A 77 11.62 21.12 -0.51
CA ASP A 77 12.34 21.89 0.51
C ASP A 77 13.85 21.95 0.20
N GLU A 78 14.45 20.85 -0.25
CA GLU A 78 15.84 20.81 -0.72
C GLU A 78 16.05 21.75 -1.92
N ALA A 79 15.21 21.66 -2.96
CA ALA A 79 15.32 22.54 -4.13
C ALA A 79 15.10 24.03 -3.79
N ARG A 80 14.21 24.33 -2.83
CA ARG A 80 14.00 25.70 -2.32
C ARG A 80 15.21 26.19 -1.53
N ALA A 81 15.79 25.35 -0.67
CA ALA A 81 16.99 25.67 0.06
C ALA A 81 18.16 25.95 -0.89
N GLU A 82 18.36 25.12 -1.91
CA GLU A 82 19.37 25.34 -2.95
C GLU A 82 19.15 26.66 -3.70
N LYS A 83 17.90 27.00 -4.02
CA LYS A 83 17.58 28.26 -4.71
C LYS A 83 17.92 29.48 -3.83
N LEU A 84 17.54 29.45 -2.56
CA LEU A 84 17.86 30.53 -1.61
C LEU A 84 19.37 30.70 -1.43
N LEU A 85 20.12 29.59 -1.34
CA LEU A 85 21.57 29.63 -1.27
C LEU A 85 22.20 30.30 -2.50
N LYS A 86 21.70 29.99 -3.70
CA LYS A 86 22.16 30.62 -4.96
C LYS A 86 21.83 32.11 -5.05
N GLU A 87 20.65 32.53 -4.58
CA GLU A 87 20.23 33.94 -4.61
C GLU A 87 21.03 34.82 -3.62
N HIS A 88 21.46 34.27 -2.48
CA HIS A 88 22.13 35.05 -1.43
C HIS A 88 23.67 34.99 -1.43
N HIS A 89 24.31 34.04 -2.12
CA HIS A 89 25.76 33.99 -2.30
C HIS A 89 26.12 33.75 -3.79
N PRO A 90 26.19 34.81 -4.62
CA PRO A 90 26.33 34.69 -6.07
C PRO A 90 27.73 34.30 -6.59
N LEU A 91 28.67 33.87 -5.74
CA LEU A 91 30.10 33.74 -6.09
C LEU A 91 30.69 32.32 -6.00
N VAL A 92 29.87 31.27 -6.05
CA VAL A 92 30.32 29.90 -6.41
C VAL A 92 29.36 29.29 -7.41
#